data_AF-A0A1Q9YAT8-F1
#
_entry.id   AF-A0A1Q9YAT8-F1
#
_cell.length_a   1.000
_cell.length_b   1.000
_cell.length_c   1.000
_cell.angle_alpha   90.00
_cell.angle_beta   90.00
_cell.angle_gamma   90.00
#
_symmetry.space_group_name_H-M   'P 1'
#
loop_
_entity.id
_entity.type
_entity.pdbx_description
1 polymer ?
#
loop_
_entity_poly.entity_id
_entity_poly.type
_entity_poly.pdbx_seq_one_letter_code
_entity_poly.pdbx_strand_id
1 'polypeptide(L)' 'MDQNTALAEIFVKENYGKNLRYVGEDSRFKDEIGTLQILEDMNCCAPTNDILFSFNCKNRRKVMSAKEILEPGIFIPA' A
#
# COMPACT_ATOMS: atom_id res chain seq x y z
N MET A 1 -3.03 0.13 -18.05
CA MET A 1 -2.35 0.14 -16.73
C MET A 1 -1.27 1.20 -16.79
N ASP A 2 -1.30 2.19 -15.91
CA ASP A 2 -0.27 3.22 -15.87
C ASP A 2 1.04 2.67 -15.27
N GLN A 3 2.17 3.31 -15.58
CA GLN A 3 3.49 2.88 -15.15
C GLN A 3 3.65 2.82 -13.62
N ASN A 4 2.99 3.71 -12.87
CA ASN A 4 3.10 3.72 -11.41
C ASN A 4 2.36 2.54 -10.80
N THR A 5 1.19 2.19 -11.34
CA THR A 5 0.43 1.02 -10.87
C THR A 5 1.24 -0.27 -11.02
N ALA A 6 1.89 -0.49 -12.16
CA ALA A 6 2.73 -1.66 -12.37
C ALA A 6 3.95 -1.70 -11.41
N LEU A 7 4.60 -0.56 -11.18
CA LEU A 7 5.71 -0.46 -10.22
C LEU A 7 5.26 -0.69 -8.77
N ALA A 8 4.10 -0.14 -8.40
CA ALA A 8 3.51 -0.31 -7.07
C ALA A 8 3.17 -1.79 -6.82
N GLU A 9 2.61 -2.49 -7.80
CA GLU A 9 2.39 -3.94 -7.69
C GLU A 9 3.69 -4.72 -7.47
N ILE A 10 4.75 -4.42 -8.22
CA ILE A 10 6.05 -5.08 -8.06
C ILE A 10 6.57 -4.82 -6.64
N PHE A 11 6.58 -3.56 -6.21
CA PHE A 11 7.03 -3.17 -4.87
C PHE A 11 6.27 -3.91 -3.76
N VAL A 12 4.94 -4.02 -3.87
CA VAL A 12 4.12 -4.75 -2.89
C VAL A 12 4.39 -6.25 -2.94
N LYS A 13 4.55 -6.85 -4.13
CA LYS A 13 4.86 -8.28 -4.29
C LYS A 13 6.23 -8.61 -3.70
N GLU A 14 7.24 -7.77 -3.92
CA GLU A 14 8.59 -7.93 -3.35
C GLU A 14 8.62 -7.79 -1.82
N ASN A 15 7.64 -7.08 -1.25
CA ASN A 15 7.50 -6.87 0.18
C ASN A 15 6.32 -7.62 0.81
N TYR A 16 5.73 -8.57 0.08
CA TYR A 16 4.55 -9.29 0.52
C TYR A 16 4.85 -10.08 1.80
N GLY A 17 4.00 -9.89 2.82
CA GLY A 17 4.16 -10.53 4.13
C GLY A 17 5.31 -10.01 4.99
N LYS A 18 6.13 -9.05 4.52
CA LYS A 18 7.17 -8.41 5.33
C LYS A 18 6.54 -7.37 6.24
N ASN A 19 6.98 -7.35 7.50
CA ASN A 19 6.67 -6.28 8.41
C ASN A 19 7.48 -5.04 8.02
N LEU A 20 6.77 -3.97 7.70
CA LEU A 20 7.34 -2.67 7.39
C LEU A 20 6.82 -1.66 8.41
N ARG A 21 7.69 -0.72 8.78
CA ARG A 21 7.32 0.44 9.57
C ARG A 21 6.98 1.59 8.64
N TYR A 22 5.84 2.23 8.88
CA TYR A 22 5.47 3.45 8.18
C TYR A 22 6.10 4.67 8.85
N VAL A 23 6.83 5.47 8.07
CA VAL A 23 7.54 6.68 8.54
C VAL A 23 7.12 7.94 7.77
N GLY A 24 6.03 7.86 6.99
CA GLY A 24 5.46 9.01 6.29
C GLY A 24 4.77 10.02 7.20
N GLU A 25 4.21 11.08 6.60
CA GLU A 25 3.68 12.24 7.33
C GLU A 25 2.34 11.98 8.05
N ASP A 26 1.60 10.92 7.69
CA ASP A 26 0.32 10.61 8.34
C ASP A 26 0.54 10.14 9.78
N SER A 27 0.32 11.06 10.73
CA SER A 27 0.51 10.84 12.17
C SER A 27 -0.32 9.69 12.74
N ARG A 28 -1.38 9.26 12.05
CA ARG A 28 -2.18 8.09 12.47
C ARG A 28 -1.50 6.77 12.16
N PHE A 29 -0.51 6.76 11.27
CA PHE A 29 0.21 5.55 10.85
C PHE A 29 1.70 5.65 11.16
N LYS A 30 2.22 6.82 11.55
CA LYS A 30 3.63 7.01 11.91
C LYS A 30 4.06 6.02 12.98
N ASP A 31 5.17 5.34 12.75
CA ASP A 31 5.75 4.28 13.56
C ASP A 31 4.90 3.00 13.71
N GLU A 32 3.74 2.91 13.06
CA GLU A 32 2.98 1.66 13.00
C GLU A 32 3.72 0.62 12.14
N ILE A 33 3.61 -0.63 12.57
CA ILE A 33 4.17 -1.78 11.87
C ILE A 33 3.01 -2.55 11.24
N GLY A 34 3.19 -2.92 9.97
CA GLY A 34 2.16 -3.61 9.21
C GLY A 34 2.70 -4.24 7.94
N THR A 35 1.79 -4.76 7.11
CA THR A 35 2.10 -5.39 5.84
C THR A 35 1.43 -4.67 4.68
N LEU A 36 2.01 -4.79 3.49
CA LEU A 36 1.43 -4.24 2.26
C LEU A 36 0.54 -5.29 1.58
N GLN A 37 -0.55 -4.83 0.98
CA GLN A 37 -1.48 -5.67 0.22
C GLN A 37 -2.04 -4.92 -0.98
N ILE A 38 -2.17 -5.62 -2.10
CA ILE A 38 -2.90 -5.15 -3.29
C ILE A 38 -4.39 -5.36 -3.03
N LEU A 39 -5.18 -4.32 -3.26
CA LEU A 39 -6.64 -4.36 -3.19
C LEU A 39 -7.19 -4.40 -4.62
N GLU A 40 -7.81 -5.52 -4.95
CA GLU A 40 -8.58 -5.66 -6.19
C GLU A 40 -9.94 -4.98 -6.01
N ASP A 41 -10.39 -4.26 -7.04
CA ASP A 41 -11.71 -3.64 -7.03
C ASP A 41 -12.80 -4.72 -6.89
N MET A 42 -13.58 -4.64 -5.81
CA MET A 42 -14.73 -5.52 -5.58
C MET A 42 -16.05 -4.88 -6.05
N ASN A 43 -16.02 -3.79 -6.82
CA ASN A 43 -17.26 -3.21 -7.37
C ASN A 43 -17.96 -4.20 -8.29
N CYS A 44 -19.04 -4.78 -7.78
CA CYS A 44 -19.89 -5.71 -8.49
C CYS A 44 -20.74 -5.05 -9.60
N CYS A 45 -20.94 -3.73 -9.54
CA CYS A 45 -21.84 -3.00 -10.45
C CYS A 45 -21.11 -2.25 -11.58
N ALA A 46 -19.83 -1.97 -11.43
CA ALA A 46 -18.99 -1.31 -12.43
C ALA A 46 -17.52 -1.55 -12.05
N PRO A 47 -16.89 -2.64 -12.52
CA PRO A 47 -15.49 -2.89 -12.23
C PRO A 47 -14.66 -1.74 -12.79
N THR A 48 -14.12 -0.92 -11.89
CA THR A 48 -13.05 -0.01 -12.24
C THR A 48 -11.79 -0.85 -12.33
N ASN A 49 -11.03 -0.72 -13.42
CA ASN A 49 -9.72 -1.38 -13.54
C ASN A 49 -8.67 -0.71 -12.62
N ASP A 50 -9.11 -0.04 -11.56
CA ASP A 50 -8.28 0.73 -10.65
C ASP A 50 -7.76 -0.21 -9.57
N ILE A 51 -6.44 -0.40 -9.57
CA ILE A 51 -5.75 -1.19 -8.58
C ILE A 51 -5.41 -0.26 -7.41
N LEU A 52 -5.91 -0.61 -6.23
CA LEU A 52 -5.60 0.10 -4.99
C LEU A 52 -4.58 -0.68 -4.18
N PHE A 53 -3.91 0.00 -3.26
CA PHE A 53 -2.95 -0.63 -2.36
C PHE A 53 -3.32 -0.31 -0.91
N SER A 54 -2.83 -1.13 0.01
CA SER A 54 -3.05 -0.89 1.43
C SER A 54 -1.87 -1.24 2.30
N PHE A 55 -1.71 -0.46 3.37
CA PHE A 55 -0.86 -0.78 4.51
C PHE A 55 -1.75 -1.21 5.68
N ASN A 56 -1.58 -2.46 6.12
CA ASN A 56 -2.41 -3.12 7.12
C ASN A 56 -1.65 -3.23 8.44
N CYS A 57 -2.02 -2.41 9.41
CA CYS A 57 -1.53 -2.48 10.78
C CYS A 57 -2.52 -3.30 11.62
N LYS A 58 -2.15 -3.61 12.87
CA LYS A 58 -2.98 -4.41 13.79
C LYS A 58 -4.42 -3.88 13.95
N ASN A 59 -4.60 -2.57 14.02
CA ASN A 59 -5.87 -1.94 14.35
C ASN A 59 -6.47 -1.10 13.21
N ARG A 60 -5.76 -0.95 12.09
CA ARG A 60 -6.12 0.03 11.06
C ARG A 60 -5.54 -0.33 9.70
N ARG A 61 -6.24 0.09 8.65
CA ARG A 61 -5.81 -0.04 7.25
C ARG A 61 -5.69 1.35 6.65
N LYS A 62 -4.56 1.65 6.02
CA LYS A 62 -4.41 2.82 5.13
C LYS A 62 -4.59 2.36 3.71
N VAL A 63 -5.57 2.90 3.00
CA VAL A 63 -5.70 2.72 1.54
C VAL A 63 -4.86 3.80 0.86
N MET A 64 -4.09 3.41 -0.14
CA MET A 64 -3.09 4.24 -0.80
C MET A 64 -3.16 4.05 -2.31
N SER A 65 -2.93 5.14 -3.04
CA SER A 65 -2.70 5.11 -4.48
C SER A 65 -1.31 4.55 -4.83
N ALA A 66 -1.12 4.19 -6.10
CA ALA A 66 0.17 3.77 -6.63
C ALA A 66 1.29 4.81 -6.39
N LYS A 67 0.96 6.11 -6.43
CA LYS A 67 1.94 7.18 -6.20
C LYS A 67 2.36 7.28 -4.74
N GLU A 68 1.40 7.19 -3.84
CA GLU A 68 1.67 7.26 -2.40
C GLU A 68 2.51 6.08 -1.93
N ILE A 69 2.19 4.85 -2.36
CA ILE A 69 2.93 3.67 -1.90
C ILE A 69 4.38 3.62 -2.41
N LEU A 70 4.65 4.26 -3.55
CA LEU A 70 5.97 4.38 -4.16
C LEU A 70 6.77 5.60 -3.65
N GLU A 71 6.21 6.39 -2.75
CA GLU A 71 6.89 7.56 -2.22
C GLU A 71 8.21 7.12 -1.53
N PRO A 72 9.38 7.67 -1.92
CA PRO A 72 10.64 7.20 -1.37
C PRO A 72 10.71 7.40 0.14
N GLY A 73 11.12 6.35 0.85
CA GLY A 73 11.42 6.43 2.27
C GLY A 73 10.23 6.41 3.22
N ILE A 74 8.99 6.18 2.74
CA ILE A 74 7.81 6.09 3.63
C ILE A 74 7.68 4.74 4.35
N PHE A 75 8.37 3.71 3.86
CA PHE A 75 8.42 2.37 4.45
C PHE A 75 9.86 1.95 4.67
N ILE A 76 10.15 1.45 5.88
CA ILE A 76 11.43 0.86 6.23
C ILE A 76 11.22 -0.54 6.85
N PRO A 77 12.22 -1.44 6.78
CA PRO A 77 12.18 -2.70 7.52
C PRO A 77 11.93 -2.44 9.01
N ALA A 78 10.96 -3.17 9.59
CA ALA A 78 10.56 -3.04 10.99
C ALA A 78 11.42 -3.89 11.94
#